data_AF-A0A7Y9ID59-F1
#
_entry.id   AF-A0A7Y9ID59-F1
#
_cell.length_a   1.000
_cell.length_b   1.000
_cell.length_c   1.000
_cell.angle_alpha   90.00
_cell.angle_beta   90.00
_cell.angle_gamma   90.00
#
_symmetry.space_group_name_H-M   'P 1'
#
loop_
_entity.id
_entity.type
_entity.pdbx_description
1 polymer ?
#
loop_
_entity_poly.entity_id
_entity_poly.type
_entity_poly.pdbx_seq_one_letter_code
_entity_poly.pdbx_strand_id
1 'polypeptide(L)'
;MGLVDQTRGGRPKIIDDSKIISATLDPPPEGLGVTHWSSRLLGRQLGIAAATIARAWRKYGVKPWRRETFKFSTDPELEAKVRDVVGLYLSPPENAVVLCVDEKSQIQALNRTAPILPLRPGVAGEGHP
;
A
#
# COMPACT_ATOMS: atom_id res chain seq x y z
N MET A 1 3.80 -1.70 57.12
CA MET A 1 4.79 -1.53 56.04
C MET A 1 4.60 -2.67 55.05
N GLY A 2 3.92 -2.42 53.92
CA GLY A 2 3.58 -3.46 52.94
C GLY A 2 4.70 -3.66 51.92
N LEU A 3 5.01 -4.92 51.62
CA LEU A 3 6.03 -5.30 50.62
C LEU A 3 5.53 -4.91 49.22
N VAL A 4 6.21 -3.97 48.57
CA VAL A 4 5.99 -3.62 47.17
C VAL A 4 6.47 -4.75 46.27
N ASP A 5 5.54 -5.34 45.51
CA ASP A 5 5.84 -6.32 44.48
C ASP A 5 6.68 -5.64 43.39
N GLN A 6 7.91 -6.11 43.20
CA GLN A 6 8.76 -5.60 42.12
C GLN A 6 8.26 -6.14 40.80
N THR A 7 8.18 -5.28 39.79
CA THR A 7 7.80 -5.67 38.43
C THR A 7 8.77 -6.74 37.94
N ARG A 8 8.33 -8.00 37.88
CA ARG A 8 9.15 -9.10 37.36
C ARG A 8 9.53 -8.78 35.92
N GLY A 9 10.81 -8.50 35.70
CA GLY A 9 11.41 -8.37 34.38
C GLY A 9 11.33 -9.70 33.64
N GLY A 10 10.23 -9.93 32.93
CA GLY A 10 10.12 -11.05 32.01
C GLY A 10 11.19 -10.90 30.93
N ARG A 11 11.92 -11.99 30.64
CA ARG A 11 12.90 -12.07 29.54
C ARG A 11 12.30 -11.42 28.29
N PRO A 12 12.94 -10.40 27.68
CA PRO A 12 12.41 -9.79 26.48
C PRO A 12 12.25 -10.90 25.45
N LYS A 13 11.00 -11.18 25.11
CA LYS A 13 10.69 -12.22 24.15
C LYS A 13 11.08 -11.63 22.81
N ILE A 14 12.30 -11.93 22.37
CA ILE A 14 12.73 -11.83 20.98
C ILE A 14 11.91 -12.90 20.24
N ILE A 15 10.59 -12.71 20.19
CA ILE A 15 9.78 -13.35 19.17
C ILE A 15 10.25 -12.68 17.91
N ASP A 16 10.67 -13.49 16.95
CA ASP A 16 11.13 -13.03 15.65
C ASP A 16 9.94 -12.55 14.81
N ASP A 17 9.26 -11.51 15.32
CA ASP A 17 8.16 -10.82 14.65
C ASP A 17 8.61 -10.40 13.25
N SER A 18 9.90 -10.05 13.09
CA SER A 18 10.52 -9.78 11.80
C SER A 18 10.43 -10.98 10.86
N LYS A 19 10.83 -12.19 11.28
CA LYS A 19 10.65 -13.40 10.44
C LYS A 19 9.19 -13.65 10.08
N ILE A 20 8.25 -13.42 11.00
CA ILE A 20 6.82 -13.57 10.72
C ILE A 20 6.38 -12.58 9.64
N ILE A 21 6.78 -11.31 9.77
CA ILE A 21 6.41 -10.24 8.82
C ILE A 21 7.04 -10.53 7.46
N SER A 22 8.36 -10.78 7.39
CA SER A 22 9.07 -11.07 6.16
C SER A 22 8.45 -12.26 5.42
N ALA A 23 8.18 -13.36 6.11
CA ALA A 23 7.54 -14.54 5.50
C ALA A 23 6.10 -14.29 5.04
N THR A 24 5.41 -13.28 5.60
CA THR A 24 4.05 -12.92 5.17
C THR A 24 4.04 -12.14 3.84
N LEU A 25 5.15 -11.46 3.50
CA LEU A 25 5.27 -10.68 2.27
C LEU A 25 5.28 -11.58 1.03
N ASP A 26 5.92 -12.75 1.13
CA ASP A 26 5.95 -13.73 0.05
C ASP A 26 4.60 -14.48 -0.06
N PRO A 27 4.11 -14.81 -1.27
CA PRO A 27 2.95 -15.67 -1.44
C PRO A 27 3.15 -17.04 -0.81
N PRO A 28 2.08 -17.68 -0.30
CA PRO A 28 2.12 -19.11 0.00
C PRO A 28 2.57 -19.92 -1.22
N PRO A 29 3.32 -21.01 -1.03
CA PRO A 29 3.66 -21.93 -2.12
C PRO A 29 2.42 -22.36 -2.90
N GLU A 30 2.52 -22.38 -4.24
CA GLU A 30 1.39 -22.71 -5.13
C GLU A 30 0.78 -24.09 -4.81
N GLY A 31 1.60 -25.05 -4.37
CA GLY A 31 1.15 -26.39 -3.97
C GLY A 31 0.17 -26.43 -2.79
N LEU A 32 -0.01 -25.32 -2.05
CA LEU A 32 -1.02 -25.21 -1.00
C LEU A 32 -2.40 -24.78 -1.53
N GLY A 33 -2.51 -24.33 -2.78
CA GLY A 33 -3.78 -23.90 -3.38
C GLY A 33 -4.44 -22.70 -2.70
N VAL A 34 -3.69 -21.90 -1.96
CA VAL A 34 -4.19 -20.71 -1.26
C VAL A 34 -3.54 -19.44 -1.79
N THR A 35 -4.34 -18.38 -1.93
CA THR A 35 -3.84 -17.08 -2.42
C THR A 35 -3.17 -16.25 -1.33
N HIS A 36 -3.42 -16.56 -0.05
CA HIS A 36 -2.93 -15.79 1.09
C HIS A 36 -2.64 -16.68 2.30
N TRP A 37 -1.77 -16.19 3.19
CA TRP A 37 -1.47 -16.88 4.45
C TRP A 37 -2.65 -16.87 5.41
N SER A 38 -2.98 -18.04 5.96
CA SER A 38 -3.66 -18.12 7.25
C SER A 38 -2.63 -18.24 8.37
N SER A 39 -2.98 -17.79 9.58
CA SER A 39 -2.07 -17.87 10.74
C SER A 39 -1.66 -19.31 11.08
N ARG A 40 -2.53 -20.28 10.77
CA ARG A 40 -2.26 -21.72 10.94
C ARG A 40 -1.28 -22.25 9.90
N LEU A 41 -1.43 -21.87 8.63
CA LEU A 41 -0.53 -22.31 7.56
C LEU A 41 0.87 -21.72 7.75
N LEU A 42 0.96 -20.40 7.97
CA LEU A 42 2.24 -19.75 8.23
C LEU A 42 2.88 -20.27 9.52
N GLY A 43 2.07 -20.54 10.55
CA GLY A 43 2.53 -21.17 11.79
C GLY A 43 3.13 -22.56 11.56
N ARG A 44 2.48 -23.43 10.76
CA ARG A 44 3.02 -24.75 10.41
C ARG A 44 4.34 -24.64 9.64
N GLN A 45 4.45 -23.67 8.72
CA GLN A 45 5.66 -23.45 7.94
C GLN A 45 6.84 -22.97 8.80
N LEU A 46 6.58 -22.08 9.75
CA LEU A 46 7.63 -21.51 10.61
C LEU A 46 7.86 -22.29 11.91
N GLY A 47 7.06 -23.33 12.20
CA GLY A 47 7.08 -24.04 13.48
C GLY A 47 6.59 -23.18 14.66
N ILE A 48 5.76 -22.17 14.40
CA ILE A 48 5.28 -21.18 15.37
C ILE A 48 3.78 -21.38 15.63
N ALA A 49 3.35 -21.23 16.88
CA ALA A 49 1.94 -21.29 17.23
C ALA A 49 1.13 -20.20 16.48
N ALA A 50 -0.02 -20.58 15.91
CA ALA A 50 -0.88 -19.66 15.15
C ALA A 50 -1.30 -18.41 15.95
N ALA A 51 -1.45 -18.53 17.27
CA ALA A 51 -1.74 -17.40 18.15
C ALA A 51 -0.60 -16.36 18.21
N THR A 52 0.65 -16.80 18.11
CA THR A 52 1.82 -15.92 18.03
C THR A 52 1.83 -15.17 16.70
N ILE A 53 1.57 -15.87 15.59
CA ILE A 53 1.44 -15.24 14.25
C ILE A 53 0.34 -14.18 14.27
N ALA A 54 -0.86 -14.53 14.76
CA ALA A 54 -1.98 -13.61 14.84
C ALA A 54 -1.71 -12.38 15.72
N ARG A 55 -0.95 -12.56 16.82
CA ARG A 55 -0.52 -11.46 17.68
C ARG A 55 0.45 -10.53 16.96
N ALA A 56 1.44 -11.08 16.26
CA ALA A 56 2.38 -10.30 15.46
C ALA A 56 1.63 -9.51 14.37
N TRP A 57 0.76 -10.15 13.59
CA TRP A 57 -0.03 -9.44 12.58
C TRP A 57 -0.88 -8.31 13.16
N ARG A 58 -1.54 -8.52 14.29
CA ARG A 58 -2.32 -7.47 14.95
C ARG A 58 -1.43 -6.31 15.43
N LYS A 59 -0.26 -6.63 16.01
CA LYS A 59 0.69 -5.64 16.52
C LYS A 59 1.25 -4.74 15.41
N TYR A 60 1.49 -5.29 14.22
CA TYR A 60 2.08 -4.56 13.09
C TYR A 60 1.08 -4.20 11.98
N GLY A 61 -0.23 -4.42 12.21
CA GLY A 61 -1.26 -4.12 11.23
C GLY A 61 -1.19 -4.94 9.94
N VAL A 62 -0.48 -6.08 9.95
CA VAL A 62 -0.30 -6.93 8.77
C VAL A 62 -1.63 -7.58 8.40
N LYS A 63 -2.04 -7.40 7.15
CA LYS A 63 -3.22 -8.02 6.56
C LYS A 63 -2.76 -8.91 5.40
N PRO A 64 -2.63 -10.23 5.59
CA PRO A 64 -2.08 -11.14 4.59
C PRO A 64 -2.78 -11.09 3.23
N TRP A 65 -4.08 -10.75 3.23
CA TRP A 65 -4.93 -10.60 2.04
C TRP A 65 -4.86 -9.22 1.38
N ARG A 66 -4.21 -8.24 2.01
CA ARG A 66 -4.06 -6.89 1.48
C ARG A 66 -2.60 -6.68 1.14
N ARG A 67 -2.27 -6.94 -0.12
CA ARG A 67 -0.97 -6.63 -0.71
C ARG A 67 -1.10 -5.33 -1.48
N GLU A 68 -0.28 -4.36 -1.11
CA GLU A 68 -0.17 -3.10 -1.84
C GLU A 68 1.17 -3.13 -2.57
N THR A 69 1.14 -2.88 -3.87
CA THR A 69 2.36 -2.74 -4.67
C THR A 69 2.85 -1.31 -4.56
N PHE A 70 4.10 -1.11 -4.15
CA PHE A 70 4.75 0.17 -4.25
C PHE A 70 5.58 0.21 -5.53
N LYS A 71 5.36 1.23 -6.37
CA LYS A 71 6.21 1.45 -7.55
C LYS A 71 7.44 2.22 -7.11
N PHE A 72 8.58 1.53 -7.06
CA PHE A 72 9.88 2.19 -6.96
C PHE A 72 10.31 2.64 -8.36
N SER A 73 10.71 3.91 -8.49
CA SER A 73 11.43 4.38 -9.67
C SER A 73 12.91 4.49 -9.31
N THR A 74 13.77 3.98 -10.19
CA THR A 74 15.24 4.12 -10.09
C THR A 74 15.76 5.34 -10.82
N ASP A 75 14.87 6.20 -11.33
CA ASP A 75 15.23 7.44 -12.00
C ASP A 75 15.86 8.43 -10.99
N PRO A 76 17.15 8.79 -11.14
CA PRO A 76 17.80 9.75 -10.26
C PRO A 76 17.12 11.12 -10.26
N GLU A 77 16.38 11.46 -11.31
CA GLU A 77 15.68 12.73 -11.46
C GLU A 77 14.22 12.69 -10.97
N LEU A 78 13.76 11.57 -10.39
CA LEU A 78 12.36 11.38 -9.98
C LEU A 78 11.85 12.54 -9.11
N GLU A 79 12.64 12.98 -8.13
CA GLU A 79 12.26 14.06 -7.24
C GLU A 79 12.08 15.38 -7.99
N ALA A 80 13.01 15.73 -8.89
CA ALA A 80 12.93 16.94 -9.71
C ALA A 80 11.69 16.89 -10.62
N LYS A 81 11.47 15.78 -11.32
CA LYS A 81 10.30 15.57 -12.19
C LYS A 81 8.98 15.67 -11.43
N VAL A 82 8.90 15.08 -10.24
CA VAL A 82 7.71 15.18 -9.37
C VAL A 82 7.49 16.63 -8.94
N ARG A 83 8.56 17.33 -8.53
CA ARG A 83 8.47 18.73 -8.11
C ARG A 83 8.01 19.64 -9.24
N ASP A 84 8.48 19.41 -10.47
CA ASP A 84 8.07 20.18 -11.64
C ASP A 84 6.57 19.98 -11.94
N VAL A 85 6.10 18.73 -11.93
CA VAL A 85 4.66 18.42 -12.12
C VAL A 85 3.80 19.03 -11.01
N VAL A 86 4.22 18.94 -9.75
CA VAL A 86 3.50 19.57 -8.63
C VAL A 86 3.53 21.10 -8.74
N GLY A 87 4.65 21.66 -9.21
CA GLY A 87 4.82 23.09 -9.47
C GLY A 87 3.78 23.65 -10.44
N LEU A 88 3.41 22.88 -11.47
CA LEU A 88 2.34 23.24 -12.41
C LEU A 88 0.97 23.41 -11.73
N TYR A 89 0.71 22.70 -10.62
CA TYR A 89 -0.54 22.84 -9.85
C TYR A 89 -0.48 23.96 -8.82
N LEU A 90 0.68 24.16 -8.18
CA LEU A 90 0.84 25.13 -7.10
C LEU A 90 1.06 26.56 -7.61
N SER A 91 1.70 26.72 -8.76
CA SER A 91 1.97 28.02 -9.40
C SER A 91 1.78 27.89 -10.92
N PRO A 92 0.53 27.75 -11.38
CA PRO A 92 0.23 27.53 -12.80
C PRO A 92 0.69 28.74 -13.64
N PRO A 93 1.48 28.52 -14.71
CA PRO A 93 1.82 29.58 -15.66
C PRO A 93 0.57 30.12 -16.39
N GLU A 94 0.61 31.36 -16.84
CA GLU A 94 -0.46 31.92 -17.67
C GLU A 94 -0.67 31.08 -18.94
N ASN A 95 -1.93 30.75 -19.23
CA ASN A 95 -2.35 29.95 -20.39
C ASN A 95 -1.75 28.53 -20.47
N ALA A 96 -1.33 27.94 -19.34
CA ALA A 96 -0.81 26.57 -19.33
C ALA A 96 -1.91 25.51 -19.56
N VAL A 97 -1.62 24.56 -20.45
CA VAL A 97 -2.45 23.35 -20.66
C VAL A 97 -1.66 22.13 -20.18
N VAL A 98 -2.23 21.36 -19.25
CA VAL A 98 -1.63 20.12 -18.75
C VAL A 98 -2.35 18.93 -19.36
N LEU A 99 -1.63 18.12 -20.13
CA LEU A 99 -2.14 16.88 -20.73
C LEU A 99 -1.57 15.67 -19.97
N CYS A 100 -2.46 14.88 -19.35
CA CYS A 100 -2.10 13.62 -18.70
C CYS A 100 -2.59 12.44 -19.55
N VAL A 101 -1.65 11.61 -20.02
CA VAL A 101 -1.94 10.38 -20.75
C VAL A 101 -1.47 9.20 -19.91
N ASP A 102 -2.38 8.26 -19.62
CA ASP A 102 -2.08 7.04 -18.87
C ASP A 102 -2.70 5.86 -19.60
N GLU A 103 -1.87 4.88 -19.95
CA GLU A 103 -2.33 3.64 -20.55
C GLU A 103 -2.91 2.72 -19.46
N LYS A 104 -4.23 2.48 -19.51
CA LYS A 104 -4.91 1.52 -18.64
C LYS A 104 -5.35 0.31 -19.45
N SER A 105 -4.58 -0.77 -19.40
CA SER A 105 -4.74 -1.99 -20.22
C SER A 105 -6.04 -2.78 -20.03
N GLN A 106 -6.98 -2.33 -19.16
CA GLN A 106 -8.27 -2.97 -18.92
C GLN A 106 -9.47 -2.01 -18.90
N ILE A 107 -9.31 -0.76 -19.37
CA ILE A 107 -10.46 0.12 -19.63
C ILE A 107 -10.90 -0.11 -21.07
N GLN A 108 -12.02 -0.80 -21.26
CA GLN A 108 -12.76 -0.64 -22.51
C GLN A 108 -13.21 0.82 -22.60
N ALA A 109 -13.01 1.46 -23.75
CA ALA A 109 -13.59 2.77 -24.04
C ALA A 109 -15.12 2.64 -24.24
N LEU A 110 -15.84 2.18 -23.21
CA LEU A 110 -17.27 2.43 -23.14
C LEU A 110 -17.44 3.93 -22.96
N ASN A 111 -18.18 4.55 -23.88
CA ASN A 111 -18.58 5.95 -23.83
C ASN A 111 -18.88 6.37 -22.39
N ARG A 112 -18.18 7.41 -21.90
CA ARG A 112 -18.42 7.96 -20.56
C ARG A 112 -19.88 8.38 -20.46
N THR A 113 -20.61 7.75 -19.54
CA THR A 113 -21.99 8.12 -19.16
C THR A 113 -22.02 9.10 -17.98
N ALA A 114 -20.86 9.40 -17.38
CA ALA A 114 -20.73 10.41 -16.34
C ALA A 114 -20.59 11.79 -16.98
N PRO A 115 -21.46 12.77 -16.66
CA PRO A 115 -21.33 14.12 -17.15
C PRO A 115 -19.99 14.72 -16.71
N ILE A 116 -19.33 15.41 -17.64
CA ILE A 116 -18.11 16.15 -17.38
C ILE A 116 -18.46 17.21 -16.33
N LEU A 117 -17.76 17.18 -15.19
CA LEU A 117 -17.92 18.21 -14.17
C LEU A 117 -17.62 19.57 -14.80
N PRO A 118 -18.50 20.58 -14.61
CA PRO A 118 -18.31 21.87 -15.23
C PRO A 118 -16.99 22.47 -14.78
N LEU A 119 -16.21 22.83 -15.79
CA LEU A 119 -14.94 23.51 -15.63
C LEU A 119 -15.19 24.91 -15.07
N ARG A 120 -14.53 25.20 -13.94
CA ARG A 120 -14.55 26.53 -13.32
C ARG A 120 -13.69 27.49 -14.16
N PRO A 121 -14.00 28.80 -14.16
CA PRO A 121 -13.35 29.77 -15.04
C PRO A 121 -11.82 29.65 -15.03
N GLY A 122 -11.22 29.45 -16.21
CA GLY A 122 -9.80 29.16 -16.42
C GLY A 122 -9.49 27.85 -17.17
N VAL A 123 -10.51 27.03 -17.47
CA VAL A 123 -10.35 25.80 -18.26
C VAL A 123 -11.35 25.77 -19.41
N ALA A 124 -10.87 25.51 -20.63
CA ALA A 124 -11.68 25.41 -21.84
C ALA A 124 -12.56 24.15 -21.79
N GLY A 125 -13.87 24.36 -21.72
CA GLY A 125 -14.86 23.35 -22.04
C GLY A 125 -15.54 23.73 -23.34
N GLU A 126 -15.30 22.98 -24.39
CA GLU A 126 -16.09 23.03 -25.62
C GLU A 126 -16.42 21.57 -25.97
N GLY A 127 -17.67 21.14 -26.15
CA GLY A 127 -18.73 21.82 -26.88
C GLY A 127 -18.93 21.00 -28.16
N HIS A 128 -19.76 19.96 -28.07
CA HIS A 128 -20.12 19.11 -29.23
C HIS A 128 -21.29 19.76 -29.97
N PRO A 129 -21.29 19.82 -31.31
CA PRO A 129 -22.52 19.78 -32.09
C PRO A 129 -23.07 18.36 -32.16
#